data_AF-A0AA40F7Y1-F1
#
_entry.id   AF-A0AA40F7Y1-F1
#
_cell.length_a   1.000
_cell.length_b   1.000
_cell.length_c   1.000
_cell.angle_alpha   90.00
_cell.angle_beta   90.00
_cell.angle_gamma   90.00
#
_symmetry.space_group_name_H-M   'P 1'
#
loop_
_entity.id
_entity.type
_entity.pdbx_description
1 polymer ?
#
loop_
_entity_poly.entity_id
_entity_poly.type
_entity_poly.pdbx_seq_one_letter_code
_entity_poly.pdbx_strand_id
1 'polypeptide(L)'
;MDRHDDACRAFTEQLEMAELLGLERAICRSIGNLGMTNYQRGLQLWEQHPDDPASKQQASDLIQLAIVQLKKRVALARKIQDQESPYMGHGPNIRHRQATTWESVGHGRLSLCYTALSAIGPPSDRPALLEAAESAAMQAVAVAKEYHTGALPMARFFYARVLLLSGQRDLALGQLMSKPSETGWGLDPPAVAFCREPSAEHRGYLAEIVASGADLEEIDSLGYTALDHAVYGGDVRSIEILLEGLRAQYRRLDEEKAVESPDAERKVSERLVEAKLRKGYREILQEKIRPLLYTVNAPEQSTGVMRALRKAYAEALSSNEEMAGMFDRLRYLRYQDFAAFGRLPRSSDGLVKEYDPENEACGFLLFFSYRWINTDRARNTPDDEKHTQYRRMLNAAEEFLKQNPEVDREKLGIWMDFACVDQDNPGSGVSALPIIIAQCDAVISLLDNDYFDRAWCCVEAMMIRVMRSWQYMHQWYQHLEPVDGVGNGTLTTKSSVYVQLKNKKLTYESDRPKVLFLERQTKLLARY
;
A
#
# COMPACT_ATOMS: atom_id res chain seq x y z
N MET A 1 10.44 22.96 31.31
CA MET A 1 10.81 21.61 31.78
C MET A 1 11.15 20.80 30.54
N ASP A 2 12.32 20.18 30.51
CA ASP A 2 12.81 19.42 29.35
C ASP A 2 12.08 18.07 29.26
N ARG A 3 11.53 17.75 28.07
CA ARG A 3 10.79 16.50 27.81
C ARG A 3 11.66 15.26 28.06
N HIS A 4 12.96 15.35 27.84
CA HIS A 4 13.87 14.22 28.06
C HIS A 4 14.14 13.97 29.55
N ASP A 5 14.16 15.01 30.38
CA ASP A 5 14.31 14.87 31.83
C ASP A 5 13.06 14.25 32.47
N ASP A 6 11.87 14.63 32.00
CA ASP A 6 10.61 14.03 32.45
C ASP A 6 10.52 12.55 32.07
N ALA A 7 10.93 12.21 30.84
CA ALA A 7 11.03 10.82 30.39
C ALA A 7 12.03 10.01 31.21
N CYS A 8 13.19 10.61 31.54
CA CYS A 8 14.21 9.95 32.36
C CYS A 8 13.67 9.59 33.74
N ARG A 9 12.99 10.54 34.42
CA ARG A 9 12.37 10.28 35.73
C ARG A 9 11.35 9.15 35.64
N ALA A 10 10.44 9.21 34.68
CA ALA A 10 9.40 8.20 34.50
C ALA A 10 9.97 6.80 34.21
N PHE A 11 11.00 6.69 33.38
CA PHE A 11 11.62 5.39 33.09
C PHE A 11 12.47 4.85 34.25
N THR A 12 13.06 5.73 35.06
CA THR A 12 13.71 5.32 36.32
C THR A 12 12.70 4.75 37.30
N GLU A 13 11.58 5.45 37.56
CA GLU A 13 10.52 4.95 38.44
C GLU A 13 9.94 3.61 37.96
N GLN A 14 9.74 3.45 36.64
CA GLN A 14 9.30 2.19 36.04
C GLN A 14 10.31 1.05 36.24
N LEU A 15 11.61 1.34 36.11
CA LEU A 15 12.67 0.36 36.30
C LEU A 15 12.73 -0.08 37.77
N GLU A 16 12.75 0.87 38.71
CA GLU A 16 12.79 0.59 40.15
C GLU A 16 11.60 -0.24 40.60
N MET A 17 10.39 0.09 40.13
CA MET A 17 9.18 -0.67 40.43
C MET A 17 9.23 -2.09 39.82
N ALA A 18 9.73 -2.21 38.59
CA ALA A 18 9.87 -3.52 37.95
C ALA A 18 10.91 -4.41 38.65
N GLU A 19 12.00 -3.83 39.15
CA GLU A 19 13.02 -4.51 39.95
C GLU A 19 12.46 -4.96 41.30
N LEU A 20 11.73 -4.08 42.00
CA LEU A 20 11.06 -4.40 43.27
C LEU A 20 10.10 -5.60 43.13
N LEU A 21 9.37 -5.67 42.01
CA LEU A 21 8.39 -6.71 41.73
C LEU A 21 8.98 -7.95 41.03
N GLY A 22 10.28 -7.96 40.71
CA GLY A 22 10.94 -9.07 40.00
C GLY A 22 10.42 -9.32 38.58
N LEU A 23 9.89 -8.29 37.91
CA LEU A 23 9.24 -8.42 36.60
C LEU A 23 10.25 -8.32 35.45
N GLU A 24 10.98 -9.40 35.15
CA GLU A 24 12.10 -9.42 34.18
C GLU A 24 11.78 -8.78 32.82
N ARG A 25 10.58 -9.00 32.27
CA ARG A 25 10.14 -8.40 31.01
C ARG A 25 9.97 -6.87 31.10
N ALA A 26 9.43 -6.39 32.22
CA ALA A 26 9.28 -4.97 32.48
C ALA A 26 10.63 -4.30 32.74
N ILE A 27 11.54 -4.99 33.45
CA ILE A 27 12.94 -4.55 33.64
C ILE A 27 13.62 -4.39 32.27
N CYS A 28 13.54 -5.41 31.41
CA CYS A 28 14.16 -5.41 30.07
C CYS A 28 13.68 -4.24 29.21
N ARG A 29 12.38 -3.96 29.20
CA ARG A 29 11.82 -2.81 28.49
C ARG A 29 12.29 -1.48 29.10
N SER A 30 12.20 -1.32 30.42
CA SER A 30 12.46 -0.05 31.11
C SER A 30 13.93 0.34 31.03
N ILE A 31 14.86 -0.59 31.25
CA ILE A 31 16.30 -0.32 31.13
C ILE A 31 16.68 0.08 29.70
N GLY A 32 16.02 -0.51 28.70
CA GLY A 32 16.23 -0.16 27.31
C GLY A 32 15.69 1.21 26.91
N ASN A 33 14.63 1.68 27.56
CA ASN A 33 14.08 3.03 27.37
C ASN A 33 14.94 4.08 28.08
N LEU A 34 15.40 3.77 29.29
CA LEU A 34 16.33 4.61 30.03
C LEU A 34 17.65 4.79 29.26
N GLY A 35 18.17 3.71 28.67
CA GLY A 35 19.33 3.76 27.76
C GLY A 35 19.14 4.76 26.62
N MET A 36 18.03 4.69 25.90
CA MET A 36 17.77 5.65 24.81
C MET A 36 17.54 7.07 25.29
N THR A 37 16.98 7.25 26.49
CA THR A 37 16.79 8.59 27.06
C THR A 37 18.13 9.23 27.38
N ASN A 38 19.07 8.47 27.96
CA ASN A 38 20.43 8.96 28.20
C ASN A 38 21.20 9.24 26.91
N TYR A 39 21.04 8.39 25.89
CA TYR A 39 21.57 8.64 24.56
C TYR A 39 21.06 9.96 23.97
N GLN A 40 19.74 10.19 23.99
CA GLN A 40 19.12 11.41 23.46
C GLN A 40 19.58 12.66 24.22
N ARG A 41 19.66 12.60 25.56
CA ARG A 41 20.19 13.70 26.38
C ARG A 41 21.65 14.00 26.06
N GLY A 42 22.46 12.96 25.86
CA GLY A 42 23.85 13.10 25.45
C GLY A 42 23.99 13.80 24.09
N LEU A 43 23.20 13.39 23.09
CA LEU A 43 23.18 14.05 21.78
C LEU A 43 22.72 15.51 21.87
N GLN A 44 21.62 15.78 22.57
CA GLN A 44 21.10 17.14 22.73
C GLN A 44 22.12 18.06 23.39
N LEU A 45 22.82 17.59 24.42
CA LEU A 45 23.87 18.36 25.09
C LEU A 45 25.04 18.67 24.14
N TRP A 46 25.46 17.68 23.37
CA TRP A 46 26.53 17.85 22.38
C TRP A 46 26.13 18.82 21.25
N GLU A 47 24.91 18.72 20.73
CA GLU A 47 24.39 19.59 19.66
C GLU A 47 24.23 21.05 20.12
N GLN A 48 23.86 21.28 21.38
CA GLN A 48 23.73 22.63 21.94
C GLN A 48 25.08 23.29 22.22
N HIS A 49 26.08 22.49 22.57
CA HIS A 49 27.41 22.97 22.98
C HIS A 49 28.55 22.19 22.30
N PRO A 50 28.65 22.25 20.96
CA PRO A 50 29.56 21.39 20.18
C PRO A 50 31.04 21.75 20.33
N ASP A 51 31.37 22.89 20.92
CA ASP A 51 32.75 23.35 21.10
C ASP A 51 33.21 23.35 22.57
N ASP A 52 32.30 23.12 23.52
CA ASP A 52 32.62 23.11 24.95
C ASP A 52 33.17 21.73 25.38
N PRO A 53 34.43 21.63 25.85
CA PRO A 53 35.02 20.38 26.29
C PRO A 53 34.26 19.73 27.47
N ALA A 54 33.71 20.53 28.39
CA ALA A 54 32.97 20.01 29.53
C ALA A 54 31.65 19.36 29.10
N SER A 55 30.89 20.03 28.24
CA SER A 55 29.67 19.48 27.63
C SER A 55 29.94 18.23 26.79
N LYS A 56 31.04 18.18 26.04
CA LYS A 56 31.46 16.97 25.29
C LYS A 56 31.74 15.78 26.20
N GLN A 57 32.45 16.00 27.31
CA GLN A 57 32.72 14.94 28.27
C GLN A 57 31.43 14.43 28.89
N GLN A 58 30.56 15.33 29.35
CA GLN A 58 29.27 14.97 29.93
C GLN A 58 28.36 14.24 28.94
N ALA A 59 28.33 14.66 27.67
CA ALA A 59 27.61 13.96 26.60
C ALA A 59 28.16 12.55 26.38
N SER A 60 29.49 12.39 26.38
CA SER A 60 30.14 11.09 26.26
C SER A 60 29.79 10.17 27.44
N ASP A 61 29.78 10.69 28.67
CA ASP A 61 29.45 9.93 29.87
C ASP A 61 28.00 9.42 29.83
N LEU A 62 27.06 10.25 29.36
CA LEU A 62 25.65 9.87 29.18
C LEU A 62 25.50 8.75 28.12
N ILE A 63 26.23 8.83 27.01
CA ILE A 63 26.18 7.80 25.96
C ILE A 63 26.87 6.51 26.44
N GLN A 64 27.94 6.59 27.23
CA GLN A 64 28.54 5.41 27.86
C GLN A 64 27.58 4.73 28.84
N LEU A 65 26.84 5.52 29.64
CA LEU A 65 25.78 4.99 30.51
C LEU A 65 24.68 4.29 29.70
N ALA A 66 24.28 4.87 28.57
CA ALA A 66 23.34 4.25 27.65
C ALA A 66 23.84 2.89 27.13
N ILE A 67 25.13 2.78 26.76
CA ILE A 67 25.76 1.52 26.33
C ILE A 67 25.66 0.47 27.44
N VAL A 68 25.97 0.82 28.69
CA VAL A 68 25.88 -0.11 29.83
C VAL A 68 24.43 -0.62 29.99
N GLN A 69 23.46 0.28 29.91
CA GLN A 69 22.04 -0.06 30.04
C GLN A 69 21.54 -0.94 28.88
N LEU A 70 21.96 -0.66 27.65
CA LEU A 70 21.57 -1.43 26.47
C LEU A 70 22.26 -2.81 26.43
N LYS A 71 23.50 -2.94 26.90
CA LYS A 71 24.15 -4.25 27.08
C LYS A 71 23.39 -5.11 28.10
N LYS A 72 22.95 -4.51 29.22
CA LYS A 72 22.11 -5.19 30.21
C LYS A 72 20.76 -5.63 29.60
N ARG A 73 20.12 -4.78 28.78
CA ARG A 73 18.91 -5.14 28.02
C ARG A 73 19.16 -6.37 27.15
N VAL A 74 20.22 -6.39 26.35
CA VAL A 74 20.55 -7.52 25.46
C VAL A 74 20.73 -8.81 26.26
N ALA A 75 21.50 -8.77 27.35
CA ALA A 75 21.71 -9.93 28.21
C ALA A 75 20.39 -10.46 28.82
N LEU A 76 19.53 -9.56 29.29
CA LEU A 76 18.24 -9.94 29.85
C LEU A 76 17.26 -10.47 28.78
N ALA A 77 17.26 -9.90 27.58
CA ALA A 77 16.47 -10.40 26.46
C ALA A 77 16.88 -11.83 26.08
N ARG A 78 18.17 -12.15 26.07
CA ARG A 78 18.67 -13.53 25.87
C ARG A 78 18.20 -14.48 26.97
N LYS A 79 18.34 -14.06 28.24
CA LYS A 79 17.85 -14.84 29.38
C LYS A 79 16.36 -15.19 29.26
N ILE A 80 15.54 -14.22 28.86
CA ILE A 80 14.09 -14.43 28.66
C ILE A 80 13.83 -15.40 27.50
N GLN A 81 14.61 -15.32 26.41
CA GLN A 81 14.50 -16.29 25.30
C GLN A 81 14.81 -17.72 25.77
N ASP A 82 15.88 -17.90 26.56
CA ASP A 82 16.26 -19.22 27.09
C ASP A 82 15.18 -19.83 27.99
N GLN A 83 14.54 -19.01 28.83
CA GLN A 83 13.43 -19.42 29.71
C GLN A 83 12.15 -19.78 28.93
N GLU A 84 11.92 -19.13 27.79
CA GLU A 84 10.71 -19.26 26.97
C GLU A 84 10.93 -20.16 25.73
N SER A 85 12.07 -20.86 25.68
CA SER A 85 12.42 -21.76 24.58
C SER A 85 11.41 -22.90 24.46
N PRO A 86 10.93 -23.23 23.24
CA PRO A 86 9.87 -24.21 23.08
C PRO A 86 10.28 -25.61 23.53
N TYR A 87 9.39 -26.28 24.27
CA TYR A 87 9.42 -27.74 24.42
C TYR A 87 9.26 -28.40 23.04
N MET A 88 9.96 -29.52 22.82
CA MET A 88 10.06 -30.22 21.52
C MET A 88 8.73 -30.24 20.73
N GLY A 89 8.76 -29.71 19.50
CA GLY A 89 7.66 -29.83 18.53
C GLY A 89 6.78 -28.59 18.31
N HIS A 90 6.97 -27.51 19.08
CA HIS A 90 6.26 -26.24 18.86
C HIS A 90 7.22 -25.12 18.45
N GLY A 91 6.79 -24.25 17.52
CA GLY A 91 7.56 -23.05 17.16
C GLY A 91 7.70 -22.07 18.33
N PRO A 92 8.55 -21.04 18.23
CA PRO A 92 8.77 -20.08 19.30
C PRO A 92 7.47 -19.37 19.67
N ASN A 93 7.16 -19.37 20.97
CA ASN A 93 5.96 -18.72 21.51
C ASN A 93 6.04 -17.18 21.36
N ILE A 94 4.93 -16.48 21.63
CA ILE A 94 4.85 -15.01 21.49
C ILE A 94 5.90 -14.29 22.36
N ARG A 95 6.20 -14.81 23.55
CA ARG A 95 7.14 -14.18 24.50
C ARG A 95 8.58 -14.31 24.04
N HIS A 96 8.96 -15.48 23.53
CA HIS A 96 10.25 -15.70 22.88
C HIS A 96 10.42 -14.69 21.74
N ARG A 97 9.48 -14.63 20.79
CA ARG A 97 9.56 -13.68 19.65
C ARG A 97 9.70 -12.23 20.09
N GLN A 98 9.00 -11.85 21.16
CA GLN A 98 9.11 -10.50 21.72
C GLN A 98 10.50 -10.24 22.33
N ALA A 99 11.05 -11.21 23.06
CA ALA A 99 12.38 -11.10 23.63
C ALA A 99 13.47 -11.05 22.55
N THR A 100 13.36 -11.84 21.48
CA THR A 100 14.22 -11.75 20.28
C THR A 100 14.15 -10.36 19.65
N THR A 101 12.95 -9.80 19.51
CA THR A 101 12.77 -8.43 19.01
C THR A 101 13.48 -7.43 19.91
N TRP A 102 13.39 -7.59 21.24
CA TRP A 102 14.08 -6.71 22.19
C TRP A 102 15.60 -6.83 22.15
N GLU A 103 16.15 -8.02 21.89
CA GLU A 103 17.57 -8.22 21.66
C GLU A 103 18.03 -7.49 20.40
N SER A 104 17.36 -7.72 19.26
CA SER A 104 17.70 -7.05 18.00
C SER A 104 17.66 -5.52 18.13
N VAL A 105 16.59 -4.98 18.73
CA VAL A 105 16.48 -3.55 19.02
C VAL A 105 17.60 -3.07 19.96
N GLY A 106 17.98 -3.88 20.95
CA GLY A 106 19.09 -3.57 21.85
C GLY A 106 20.42 -3.41 21.11
N HIS A 107 20.74 -4.35 20.22
CA HIS A 107 21.92 -4.30 19.35
C HIS A 107 21.91 -3.12 18.37
N GLY A 108 20.76 -2.84 17.73
CA GLY A 108 20.61 -1.68 16.86
C GLY A 108 20.88 -0.36 17.59
N ARG A 109 20.38 -0.24 18.81
CA ARG A 109 20.61 0.93 19.68
C ARG A 109 22.04 1.03 20.20
N LEU A 110 22.71 -0.10 20.46
CA LEU A 110 24.14 -0.12 20.77
C LEU A 110 24.96 0.43 19.61
N SER A 111 24.62 0.05 18.37
CA SER A 111 25.27 0.61 17.18
C SER A 111 25.15 2.13 17.10
N LEU A 112 23.97 2.69 17.41
CA LEU A 112 23.76 4.14 17.51
C LEU A 112 24.67 4.81 18.54
N CYS A 113 24.78 4.22 19.73
CA CYS A 113 25.61 4.77 20.80
C CYS A 113 27.10 4.77 20.44
N TYR A 114 27.60 3.66 19.88
CA TYR A 114 28.98 3.57 19.41
C TYR A 114 29.27 4.55 18.28
N THR A 115 28.33 4.69 17.33
CA THR A 115 28.41 5.68 16.26
C THR A 115 28.51 7.10 16.81
N ALA A 116 27.65 7.46 17.77
CA ALA A 116 27.68 8.79 18.38
C ALA A 116 28.99 9.06 19.14
N LEU A 117 29.47 8.08 19.93
CA LEU A 117 30.78 8.22 20.59
C LEU A 117 31.92 8.39 19.59
N SER A 118 31.85 7.73 18.42
CA SER A 118 32.89 7.88 17.39
C SER A 118 32.96 9.29 16.81
N ALA A 119 31.88 10.07 16.92
CA ALA A 119 31.79 11.46 16.48
C ALA A 119 32.16 12.47 17.57
N ILE A 120 31.83 12.18 18.83
CA ILE A 120 32.07 13.08 19.98
C ILE A 120 33.48 12.89 20.56
N GLY A 121 33.94 11.63 20.62
CA GLY A 121 35.17 11.23 21.27
C GLY A 121 36.45 11.56 20.48
N PRO A 122 37.61 11.20 21.03
CA PRO A 122 38.90 11.42 20.38
C PRO A 122 38.97 10.73 19.00
N PRO A 123 39.56 11.37 17.97
CA PRO A 123 39.71 10.76 16.65
C PRO A 123 40.46 9.42 16.65
N SER A 124 41.33 9.18 17.65
CA SER A 124 42.05 7.92 17.85
C SER A 124 41.14 6.73 18.09
N ASP A 125 39.98 6.96 18.71
CA ASP A 125 39.08 5.90 19.16
C ASP A 125 38.05 5.54 18.09
N ARG A 126 37.91 6.40 17.07
CA ARG A 126 36.92 6.28 16.00
C ARG A 126 36.96 4.91 15.29
N PRO A 127 38.11 4.33 14.90
CA PRO A 127 38.13 3.04 14.23
C PRO A 127 37.54 1.91 15.10
N ALA A 128 37.93 1.84 16.37
CA ALA A 128 37.44 0.82 17.31
C ALA A 128 35.95 0.99 17.63
N LEU A 129 35.49 2.25 17.73
CA LEU A 129 34.08 2.56 17.96
C LEU A 129 33.21 2.22 16.73
N LEU A 130 33.69 2.48 15.52
CA LEU A 130 32.99 2.08 14.29
C LEU A 130 32.95 0.56 14.13
N GLU A 131 34.02 -0.16 14.47
CA GLU A 131 34.04 -1.63 14.48
C GLU A 131 33.02 -2.20 15.49
N ALA A 132 32.96 -1.62 16.70
CA ALA A 132 31.96 -2.00 17.70
C ALA A 132 30.53 -1.68 17.23
N ALA A 133 30.33 -0.54 16.57
CA ALA A 133 29.04 -0.16 15.99
C ALA A 133 28.61 -1.12 14.89
N GLU A 134 29.54 -1.53 14.03
CA GLU A 134 29.30 -2.47 12.93
C GLU A 134 28.95 -3.85 13.47
N SER A 135 29.73 -4.37 14.41
CA SER A 135 29.48 -5.65 15.07
C SER A 135 28.10 -5.69 15.73
N ALA A 136 27.72 -4.63 16.45
CA ALA A 136 26.40 -4.51 17.06
C ALA A 136 25.29 -4.49 15.99
N ALA A 137 25.44 -3.71 14.92
CA ALA A 137 24.43 -3.67 13.86
C ALA A 137 24.28 -5.00 13.11
N MET A 138 25.39 -5.70 12.84
CA MET A 138 25.38 -7.05 12.26
C MET A 138 24.64 -8.04 13.15
N GLN A 139 24.87 -7.99 14.47
CA GLN A 139 24.13 -8.83 15.43
C GLN A 139 22.63 -8.48 15.44
N ALA A 140 22.27 -7.20 15.35
CA ALA A 140 20.88 -6.78 15.26
C ALA A 140 20.16 -7.41 14.05
N VAL A 141 20.83 -7.39 12.89
CA VAL A 141 20.32 -8.00 11.65
C VAL A 141 20.23 -9.52 11.76
N ALA A 142 21.27 -10.18 12.31
CA ALA A 142 21.29 -11.63 12.47
C ALA A 142 20.12 -12.13 13.33
N VAL A 143 19.94 -11.53 14.52
CA VAL A 143 18.87 -11.87 15.46
C VAL A 143 17.49 -11.61 14.85
N ALA A 144 17.31 -10.47 14.17
CA ALA A 144 16.03 -10.14 13.55
C ALA A 144 15.67 -11.09 12.39
N LYS A 145 16.68 -11.54 11.64
CA LYS A 145 16.53 -12.43 10.48
C LYS A 145 16.16 -13.84 10.89
N GLU A 146 16.78 -14.37 11.94
CA GLU A 146 16.54 -15.74 12.43
C GLU A 146 15.05 -16.01 12.72
N TYR A 147 14.34 -15.00 13.24
CA TYR A 147 12.94 -15.12 13.64
C TYR A 147 11.97 -14.26 12.82
N HIS A 148 12.42 -13.69 11.68
CA HIS A 148 11.64 -12.80 10.82
C HIS A 148 10.90 -11.70 11.60
N THR A 149 11.58 -11.06 12.54
CA THR A 149 10.97 -10.02 13.38
C THR A 149 10.70 -8.75 12.57
N GLY A 150 9.67 -7.99 12.97
CA GLY A 150 9.37 -6.68 12.36
C GLY A 150 10.48 -5.63 12.56
N ALA A 151 11.49 -5.91 13.40
CA ALA A 151 12.64 -5.03 13.62
C ALA A 151 13.72 -5.15 12.52
N LEU A 152 13.64 -6.15 11.64
CA LEU A 152 14.68 -6.40 10.62
C LEU A 152 14.96 -5.17 9.71
N PRO A 153 13.97 -4.44 9.18
CA PRO A 153 14.24 -3.24 8.37
C PRO A 153 15.03 -2.17 9.13
N MET A 154 14.67 -1.89 10.39
CA MET A 154 15.38 -0.90 11.21
C MET A 154 16.82 -1.37 11.54
N ALA A 155 17.01 -2.66 11.83
CA ALA A 155 18.33 -3.23 12.04
C ALA A 155 19.22 -3.09 10.79
N ARG A 156 18.66 -3.33 9.60
CA ARG A 156 19.37 -3.13 8.33
C ARG A 156 19.75 -1.68 8.10
N PHE A 157 18.89 -0.72 8.46
CA PHE A 157 19.24 0.69 8.40
C PHE A 157 20.44 1.01 9.31
N PHE A 158 20.43 0.57 10.57
CA PHE A 158 21.57 0.83 11.47
C PHE A 158 22.87 0.21 10.93
N TYR A 159 22.79 -0.95 10.30
CA TYR A 159 23.96 -1.53 9.65
C TYR A 159 24.42 -0.70 8.44
N ALA A 160 23.48 -0.29 7.57
CA ALA A 160 23.76 0.59 6.45
C ALA A 160 24.44 1.90 6.89
N ARG A 161 23.96 2.49 7.99
CA ARG A 161 24.48 3.73 8.56
C ARG A 161 25.97 3.61 8.93
N VAL A 162 26.35 2.54 9.63
CA VAL A 162 27.76 2.31 9.98
C VAL A 162 28.60 2.05 8.73
N LEU A 163 28.09 1.26 7.77
CA LEU A 163 28.77 1.01 6.50
C LEU A 163 29.04 2.31 5.73
N LEU A 164 28.09 3.25 5.70
CA LEU A 164 28.28 4.57 5.09
C LEU A 164 29.39 5.37 5.80
N LEU A 165 29.42 5.36 7.13
CA LEU A 165 30.46 6.04 7.91
C LEU A 165 31.86 5.44 7.72
N SER A 166 31.91 4.14 7.41
CA SER A 166 33.12 3.41 7.05
C SER A 166 33.46 3.46 5.55
N GLY A 167 32.73 4.26 4.75
CA GLY A 167 32.98 4.43 3.31
C GLY A 167 32.52 3.26 2.41
N GLN A 168 31.82 2.27 2.96
CA GLN A 168 31.35 1.06 2.26
C GLN A 168 29.97 1.29 1.62
N ARG A 169 29.89 2.25 0.69
CA ARG A 169 28.62 2.75 0.13
C ARG A 169 27.76 1.67 -0.53
N ASP A 170 28.34 0.83 -1.38
CA ASP A 170 27.56 -0.18 -2.13
C ASP A 170 26.94 -1.24 -1.19
N LEU A 171 27.70 -1.66 -0.19
CA LEU A 171 27.21 -2.57 0.85
C LEU A 171 26.09 -1.93 1.66
N ALA A 172 26.22 -0.64 1.98
CA ALA A 172 25.17 0.10 2.68
C ALA A 172 23.88 0.18 1.86
N LEU A 173 23.97 0.53 0.57
CA LEU A 173 22.80 0.58 -0.33
C LEU A 173 22.12 -0.80 -0.43
N GLY A 174 22.88 -1.89 -0.49
CA GLY A 174 22.35 -3.25 -0.45
C GLY A 174 21.60 -3.61 0.85
N GLN A 175 21.85 -2.89 1.96
CA GLN A 175 21.06 -3.03 3.19
C GLN A 175 19.77 -2.20 3.16
N LEU A 176 19.69 -1.15 2.36
CA LEU A 176 18.51 -0.26 2.28
C LEU A 176 17.45 -0.73 1.27
N MET A 177 17.79 -1.65 0.37
CA MET A 177 16.86 -2.18 -0.64
C MET A 177 15.99 -3.33 -0.12
N SER A 178 14.82 -3.55 -0.74
CA SER A 178 14.08 -4.81 -0.58
C SER A 178 14.93 -5.98 -1.05
N LYS A 179 14.86 -7.11 -0.35
CA LYS A 179 15.45 -8.37 -0.82
C LYS A 179 14.31 -9.35 -1.14
N PRO A 180 14.27 -9.94 -2.34
CA PRO A 180 13.30 -11.00 -2.62
C PRO A 180 13.51 -12.15 -1.63
N SER A 181 12.44 -12.65 -1.02
CA SER A 181 12.45 -14.00 -0.44
C SER A 181 11.22 -14.78 -0.84
N GLU A 182 11.34 -16.09 -0.74
CA GLU A 182 10.25 -17.06 -0.91
C GLU A 182 9.21 -17.00 0.23
N THR A 183 9.49 -16.30 1.34
CA THR A 183 8.71 -16.39 2.59
C THR A 183 7.89 -15.14 2.95
N GLY A 184 8.00 -14.04 2.21
CA GLY A 184 7.05 -12.91 2.26
C GLY A 184 7.04 -11.99 3.49
N TRP A 185 7.78 -12.30 4.56
CA TRP A 185 7.79 -11.52 5.82
C TRP A 185 9.17 -10.93 6.18
N GLY A 186 9.19 -9.64 6.60
CA GLY A 186 10.35 -8.99 7.23
C GLY A 186 11.38 -8.36 6.29
N LEU A 187 11.09 -8.24 4.99
CA LEU A 187 12.04 -7.78 3.97
C LEU A 187 11.77 -6.37 3.45
N ASP A 188 10.86 -5.66 4.13
CA ASP A 188 10.45 -4.31 3.77
C ASP A 188 11.67 -3.36 3.76
N PRO A 189 11.70 -2.36 2.86
CA PRO A 189 12.72 -1.32 2.89
C PRO A 189 12.71 -0.59 4.23
N PRO A 190 13.88 -0.17 4.77
CA PRO A 190 13.90 0.58 6.02
C PRO A 190 13.13 1.91 5.95
N ALA A 191 13.09 2.57 4.78
CA ALA A 191 12.29 3.78 4.56
C ALA A 191 10.79 3.54 4.83
N VAL A 192 10.26 2.38 4.39
CA VAL A 192 8.88 1.98 4.67
C VAL A 192 8.65 1.80 6.17
N ALA A 193 9.56 1.12 6.87
CA ALA A 193 9.43 0.86 8.30
C ALA A 193 9.37 2.17 9.12
N PHE A 194 10.20 3.16 8.78
CA PHE A 194 10.17 4.45 9.47
C PHE A 194 8.91 5.27 9.18
N CYS A 195 8.32 5.14 7.98
CA CYS A 195 7.07 5.82 7.65
C CYS A 195 5.84 5.20 8.34
N ARG A 196 5.90 3.94 8.76
CA ARG A 196 4.81 3.28 9.52
C ARG A 196 4.73 3.75 10.97
N GLU A 197 5.83 4.25 11.53
CA GLU A 197 5.92 4.70 12.92
C GLU A 197 6.50 6.13 12.97
N PRO A 198 5.79 7.16 12.50
CA PRO A 198 6.36 8.49 12.36
C PRO A 198 6.78 9.09 13.71
N SER A 199 8.03 9.57 13.79
CA SER A 199 8.59 10.28 14.94
C SER A 199 9.68 11.25 14.48
N ALA A 200 10.08 12.20 15.33
CA ALA A 200 11.19 13.11 14.99
C ALA A 200 12.50 12.35 14.71
N GLU A 201 12.78 11.31 15.50
CA GLU A 201 13.94 10.42 15.33
C GLU A 201 13.87 9.65 14.01
N HIS A 202 12.73 9.02 13.71
CA HIS A 202 12.55 8.27 12.47
C HIS A 202 12.59 9.16 11.22
N ARG A 203 12.13 10.41 11.30
CA ARG A 203 12.30 11.39 10.21
C ARG A 203 13.77 11.75 9.97
N GLY A 204 14.56 11.86 11.05
CA GLY A 204 16.02 12.02 10.95
C GLY A 204 16.65 10.85 10.19
N TYR A 205 16.31 9.62 10.56
CA TYR A 205 16.76 8.41 9.86
C TYR A 205 16.29 8.34 8.41
N LEU A 206 15.04 8.75 8.15
CA LEU A 206 14.50 8.82 6.80
C LEU A 206 15.30 9.81 5.92
N ALA A 207 15.66 10.98 6.48
CA ALA A 207 16.52 11.94 5.79
C ALA A 207 17.92 11.37 5.50
N GLU A 208 18.49 10.57 6.41
CA GLU A 208 19.76 9.87 6.16
C GLU A 208 19.65 8.84 5.02
N ILE A 209 18.54 8.10 4.92
CA ILE A 209 18.28 7.17 3.81
C ILE A 209 18.18 7.92 2.48
N VAL A 210 17.48 9.06 2.47
CA VAL A 210 17.37 9.92 1.29
C VAL A 210 18.76 10.43 0.88
N ALA A 211 19.53 10.96 1.83
CA ALA A 211 20.87 11.48 1.58
C ALA A 211 21.85 10.40 1.11
N SER A 212 21.67 9.14 1.53
CA SER A 212 22.48 8.04 1.01
C SER A 212 22.20 7.73 -0.46
N GLY A 213 21.09 8.23 -1.02
CA GLY A 213 20.69 8.00 -2.41
C GLY A 213 20.05 6.64 -2.64
N ALA A 214 19.49 6.02 -1.58
CA ALA A 214 18.73 4.78 -1.68
C ALA A 214 17.51 4.97 -2.60
N ASP A 215 17.09 3.88 -3.26
CA ASP A 215 15.92 3.90 -4.12
C ASP A 215 14.63 4.01 -3.27
N LEU A 216 13.91 5.11 -3.45
CA LEU A 216 12.68 5.41 -2.72
C LEU A 216 11.43 4.80 -3.37
N GLU A 217 11.56 4.24 -4.58
CA GLU A 217 10.48 3.54 -5.28
C GLU A 217 10.40 2.05 -4.93
N GLU A 218 11.28 1.57 -4.06
CA GLU A 218 11.22 0.21 -3.50
C GLU A 218 9.90 -0.02 -2.77
N ILE A 219 9.28 -1.17 -3.07
CA ILE A 219 7.99 -1.56 -2.49
C ILE A 219 8.16 -2.62 -1.40
N ASP A 220 7.27 -2.57 -0.42
CA ASP A 220 7.13 -3.61 0.59
C ASP A 220 6.39 -4.86 0.06
N SER A 221 6.22 -5.87 0.92
CA SER A 221 5.49 -7.10 0.58
C SER A 221 4.01 -6.88 0.19
N LEU A 222 3.44 -5.72 0.53
CA LEU A 222 2.08 -5.33 0.19
C LEU A 222 2.01 -4.48 -1.09
N GLY A 223 3.16 -4.13 -1.67
CA GLY A 223 3.26 -3.32 -2.88
C GLY A 223 3.18 -1.80 -2.65
N TYR A 224 3.49 -1.35 -1.42
CA TYR A 224 3.53 0.06 -1.03
C TYR A 224 4.97 0.57 -0.85
N THR A 225 5.20 1.79 -1.32
CA THR A 225 6.44 2.54 -1.14
C THR A 225 6.45 3.27 0.21
N ALA A 226 7.60 3.86 0.59
CA ALA A 226 7.68 4.72 1.76
C ALA A 226 6.71 5.92 1.67
N LEU A 227 6.54 6.50 0.47
CA LEU A 227 5.63 7.63 0.23
C LEU A 227 4.18 7.24 0.49
N ASP A 228 3.77 6.04 0.08
CA ASP A 228 2.41 5.54 0.32
C ASP A 228 2.11 5.50 1.83
N HIS A 229 3.02 4.95 2.64
CA HIS A 229 2.84 4.88 4.09
C HIS A 229 2.86 6.25 4.76
N ALA A 230 3.71 7.18 4.30
CA ALA A 230 3.74 8.54 4.82
C ALA A 230 2.42 9.30 4.54
N VAL A 231 1.84 9.13 3.35
CA VAL A 231 0.53 9.68 2.97
C VAL A 231 -0.60 9.07 3.79
N TYR A 232 -0.54 7.76 4.05
CA TYR A 232 -1.52 7.08 4.93
C TYR A 232 -1.50 7.61 6.34
N GLY A 233 -0.30 7.74 6.93
CA GLY A 233 -0.12 8.27 8.27
C GLY A 233 -0.41 9.76 8.41
N GLY A 234 -0.57 10.48 7.28
CA GLY A 234 -0.73 11.93 7.29
C GLY A 234 0.51 12.67 7.79
N ASP A 235 1.69 12.05 7.74
CA ASP A 235 2.93 12.68 8.21
C ASP A 235 3.52 13.60 7.14
N VAL A 236 3.04 14.85 7.14
CA VAL A 236 3.46 15.91 6.21
C VAL A 236 4.99 16.05 6.14
N ARG A 237 5.70 15.90 7.26
CA ARG A 237 7.17 16.04 7.28
C ARG A 237 7.87 14.87 6.60
N SER A 238 7.40 13.65 6.83
CA SER A 238 7.93 12.48 6.11
C SER A 238 7.62 12.56 4.62
N ILE A 239 6.44 13.07 4.24
CA ILE A 239 6.09 13.34 2.84
C ILE A 239 7.07 14.35 2.23
N GLU A 240 7.33 15.49 2.87
CA GLU A 240 8.29 16.50 2.40
C GLU A 240 9.69 15.90 2.16
N ILE A 241 10.20 15.14 3.13
CA ILE A 241 11.52 14.48 3.03
C ILE A 241 11.57 13.53 1.82
N LEU A 242 10.53 12.72 1.63
CA LEU A 242 10.47 11.74 0.54
C LEU A 242 10.31 12.40 -0.84
N LEU A 243 9.50 13.44 -0.96
CA LEU A 243 9.32 14.16 -2.22
C LEU A 243 10.62 14.86 -2.64
N GLU A 244 11.36 15.44 -1.69
CA GLU A 244 12.69 16.00 -1.96
C GLU A 244 13.68 14.92 -2.41
N GLY A 245 13.66 13.76 -1.75
CA GLY A 245 14.48 12.62 -2.14
C GLY A 245 14.15 12.07 -3.53
N LEU A 246 12.86 11.93 -3.85
CA LEU A 246 12.41 11.48 -5.17
C LEU A 246 12.80 12.47 -6.26
N ARG A 247 12.67 13.77 -5.99
CA ARG A 247 13.11 14.84 -6.89
C ARG A 247 14.60 14.73 -7.21
N ALA A 248 15.44 14.52 -6.19
CA ALA A 248 16.87 14.31 -6.38
C ALA A 248 17.16 13.00 -7.14
N GLN A 249 16.48 11.90 -6.80
CA GLN A 249 16.60 10.62 -7.48
C GLN A 249 16.28 10.73 -8.98
N TYR A 250 15.19 11.39 -9.36
CA TYR A 250 14.82 11.54 -10.76
C TYR A 250 15.76 12.47 -11.53
N ARG A 251 16.27 13.54 -10.92
CA ARG A 251 17.29 14.40 -11.55
C ARG A 251 18.54 13.59 -11.88
N ARG A 252 19.05 12.80 -10.93
CA ARG A 252 20.20 11.91 -11.13
C ARG A 252 19.94 10.90 -12.26
N LEU A 253 18.76 10.27 -12.29
CA LEU A 253 18.41 9.31 -13.34
C LEU A 253 18.27 9.95 -14.72
N ASP A 254 17.76 11.19 -14.79
CA ASP A 254 17.64 11.93 -16.05
C ASP A 254 19.03 12.36 -16.57
N GLU A 255 19.95 12.75 -15.68
CA GLU A 255 21.36 13.03 -16.00
C GLU A 255 22.09 11.76 -16.51
N GLU A 256 21.98 10.64 -15.78
CA GLU A 256 22.59 9.35 -16.16
C GLU A 256 22.10 8.85 -17.54
N LYS A 257 20.84 9.13 -17.88
CA LYS A 257 20.22 8.71 -19.16
C LYS A 257 20.33 9.76 -20.26
N ALA A 258 20.95 10.90 -20.00
CA ALA A 258 21.04 12.03 -20.94
C ALA A 258 19.67 12.42 -21.55
N VAL A 259 18.63 12.48 -20.71
CA VAL A 259 17.27 12.82 -21.17
C VAL A 259 17.23 14.28 -21.63
N GLU A 260 16.85 14.51 -22.89
CA GLU A 260 16.82 15.86 -23.50
C GLU A 260 15.90 16.86 -22.79
N SER A 261 14.83 16.37 -22.16
CA SER A 261 13.86 17.17 -21.39
C SER A 261 13.60 16.53 -20.03
N PRO A 262 14.44 16.78 -19.01
CA PRO A 262 14.24 16.26 -17.66
C PRO A 262 12.95 16.83 -17.06
N ASP A 263 12.20 15.99 -16.37
CA ASP A 263 10.90 16.37 -15.80
C ASP A 263 10.65 15.67 -14.46
N ALA A 264 11.58 15.93 -13.54
CA ALA A 264 11.52 15.39 -12.19
C ALA A 264 10.27 15.88 -11.43
N GLU A 265 9.88 17.15 -11.62
CA GLU A 265 8.72 17.71 -10.90
C GLU A 265 7.41 17.05 -11.28
N ARG A 266 7.17 16.78 -12.58
CA ARG A 266 5.99 16.02 -12.99
C ARG A 266 5.99 14.62 -12.42
N LYS A 267 7.13 13.89 -12.48
CA LYS A 267 7.23 12.53 -11.93
C LYS A 267 6.96 12.49 -10.41
N VAL A 268 7.51 13.45 -9.65
CA VAL A 268 7.24 13.57 -8.20
C VAL A 268 5.77 13.85 -7.94
N SER A 269 5.16 14.76 -8.71
CA SER A 269 3.75 15.09 -8.60
C SER A 269 2.86 13.89 -8.91
N GLU A 270 3.19 13.12 -9.95
CA GLU A 270 2.50 11.88 -10.30
C GLU A 270 2.57 10.85 -9.16
N ARG A 271 3.74 10.68 -8.53
CA ARG A 271 3.90 9.75 -7.39
C ARG A 271 3.08 10.18 -6.18
N LEU A 272 3.00 11.48 -5.89
CA LEU A 272 2.15 11.97 -4.81
C LEU A 272 0.67 11.71 -5.10
N VAL A 273 0.22 11.94 -6.34
CA VAL A 273 -1.15 11.65 -6.76
C VAL A 273 -1.44 10.15 -6.66
N GLU A 274 -0.53 9.28 -7.09
CA GLU A 274 -0.68 7.83 -6.98
C GLU A 274 -0.74 7.36 -5.50
N ALA A 275 0.07 7.94 -4.62
CA ALA A 275 0.05 7.63 -3.20
C ALA A 275 -1.26 8.05 -2.51
N LYS A 276 -1.81 9.22 -2.89
CA LYS A 276 -3.14 9.66 -2.44
C LYS A 276 -4.25 8.77 -2.97
N LEU A 277 -4.18 8.38 -4.23
CA LEU A 277 -5.14 7.47 -4.85
C LEU A 277 -5.15 6.12 -4.13
N ARG A 278 -3.98 5.57 -3.83
CA ARG A 278 -3.76 4.37 -3.02
C ARG A 278 -4.42 4.46 -1.65
N LYS A 279 -4.34 5.62 -1.00
CA LYS A 279 -4.97 5.87 0.30
C LYS A 279 -6.48 5.76 0.18
N GLY A 280 -7.05 6.44 -0.81
CA GLY A 280 -8.48 6.38 -1.08
C GLY A 280 -8.96 4.96 -1.36
N TYR A 281 -8.23 4.18 -2.16
CA TYR A 281 -8.55 2.76 -2.37
C TYR A 281 -8.55 1.97 -1.08
N ARG A 282 -7.53 2.13 -0.22
CA ARG A 282 -7.46 1.43 1.06
C ARG A 282 -8.65 1.79 1.95
N GLU A 283 -8.93 3.08 2.13
CA GLU A 283 -10.03 3.58 2.96
C GLU A 283 -11.38 3.06 2.45
N ILE A 284 -11.65 3.15 1.14
CA ILE A 284 -12.92 2.71 0.56
C ILE A 284 -13.03 1.18 0.55
N LEU A 285 -12.06 0.49 -0.06
CA LEU A 285 -12.14 -0.96 -0.28
C LEU A 285 -11.98 -1.76 1.01
N GLN A 286 -10.99 -1.42 1.84
CA GLN A 286 -10.65 -2.22 3.03
C GLN A 286 -11.45 -1.80 4.26
N GLU A 287 -11.70 -0.51 4.45
CA GLU A 287 -12.34 -0.01 5.68
C GLU A 287 -13.85 0.15 5.55
N LYS A 288 -14.38 0.41 4.34
CA LYS A 288 -15.83 0.59 4.11
C LYS A 288 -16.50 -0.60 3.44
N ILE A 289 -15.97 -1.07 2.30
CA ILE A 289 -16.60 -2.11 1.48
C ILE A 289 -16.39 -3.51 2.07
N ARG A 290 -15.14 -3.88 2.38
CA ARG A 290 -14.82 -5.24 2.84
C ARG A 290 -15.58 -5.69 4.09
N PRO A 291 -15.81 -4.86 5.13
CA PRO A 291 -16.63 -5.26 6.28
C PRO A 291 -18.07 -5.62 5.90
N LEU A 292 -18.66 -4.92 4.94
CA LEU A 292 -20.02 -5.19 4.44
C LEU A 292 -20.08 -6.53 3.70
N LEU A 293 -19.05 -6.87 2.91
CA LEU A 293 -18.98 -8.16 2.21
C LEU A 293 -19.00 -9.37 3.16
N TYR A 294 -18.45 -9.24 4.38
CA TYR A 294 -18.47 -10.31 5.39
C TYR A 294 -19.84 -10.52 6.05
N THR A 295 -20.80 -9.62 5.85
CA THR A 295 -22.14 -9.75 6.46
C THR A 295 -23.05 -10.73 5.71
N VAL A 296 -22.71 -11.06 4.46
CA VAL A 296 -23.52 -11.92 3.59
C VAL A 296 -23.28 -13.38 3.92
N ASN A 297 -24.32 -14.05 4.42
CA ASN A 297 -24.27 -15.49 4.70
C ASN A 297 -25.35 -16.29 3.96
N ALA A 298 -26.28 -15.62 3.28
CA ALA A 298 -27.35 -16.24 2.51
C ALA A 298 -27.76 -15.37 1.31
N PRO A 299 -28.35 -15.95 0.24
CA PRO A 299 -28.76 -15.22 -0.96
C PRO A 299 -29.74 -14.08 -0.71
N GLU A 300 -30.67 -14.21 0.25
CA GLU A 300 -31.71 -13.21 0.51
C GLU A 300 -31.15 -11.90 1.08
N GLN A 301 -29.91 -11.93 1.60
CA GLN A 301 -29.24 -10.77 2.17
C GLN A 301 -28.49 -9.94 1.11
N SER A 302 -28.21 -10.52 -0.06
CA SER A 302 -27.35 -9.93 -1.10
C SER A 302 -27.82 -8.55 -1.57
N THR A 303 -29.11 -8.38 -1.88
CA THR A 303 -29.67 -7.11 -2.34
C THR A 303 -29.53 -5.99 -1.29
N GLY A 304 -29.73 -6.32 -0.02
CA GLY A 304 -29.55 -5.38 1.08
C GLY A 304 -28.10 -4.94 1.25
N VAL A 305 -27.16 -5.88 1.09
CA VAL A 305 -25.72 -5.58 1.16
C VAL A 305 -25.26 -4.78 -0.05
N MET A 306 -25.72 -5.08 -1.27
CA MET A 306 -25.40 -4.28 -2.46
C MET A 306 -25.85 -2.82 -2.31
N ARG A 307 -27.03 -2.59 -1.73
CA ARG A 307 -27.49 -1.24 -1.37
C ARG A 307 -26.59 -0.59 -0.33
N ALA A 308 -26.21 -1.32 0.72
CA ALA A 308 -25.30 -0.83 1.74
C ALA A 308 -23.92 -0.47 1.17
N LEU A 309 -23.39 -1.24 0.21
CA LEU A 309 -22.13 -0.96 -0.48
C LEU A 309 -22.20 0.37 -1.26
N ARG A 310 -23.26 0.55 -2.06
CA ARG A 310 -23.47 1.78 -2.83
C ARG A 310 -23.62 2.99 -1.93
N LYS A 311 -24.39 2.85 -0.84
CA LYS A 311 -24.55 3.89 0.17
C LYS A 311 -23.22 4.24 0.84
N ALA A 312 -22.46 3.25 1.29
CA ALA A 312 -21.16 3.48 1.93
C ALA A 312 -20.16 4.19 1.01
N TYR A 313 -20.15 3.86 -0.28
CA TYR A 313 -19.33 4.57 -1.27
C TYR A 313 -19.78 6.02 -1.48
N ALA A 314 -21.08 6.24 -1.69
CA ALA A 314 -21.65 7.58 -1.85
C ALA A 314 -21.37 8.46 -0.62
N GLU A 315 -21.53 7.92 0.59
CA GLU A 315 -21.21 8.61 1.85
C GLU A 315 -19.72 8.94 1.96
N ALA A 316 -18.83 8.01 1.59
CA ALA A 316 -17.38 8.23 1.59
C ALA A 316 -16.97 9.41 0.68
N LEU A 317 -17.54 9.50 -0.53
CA LEU A 317 -17.28 10.62 -1.42
C LEU A 317 -17.93 11.93 -0.93
N SER A 318 -19.12 11.86 -0.34
CA SER A 318 -19.82 13.06 0.15
C SER A 318 -19.13 13.70 1.37
N SER A 319 -18.44 12.90 2.18
CA SER A 319 -17.79 13.34 3.41
C SER A 319 -16.33 13.75 3.24
N ASN A 320 -15.75 13.53 2.05
CA ASN A 320 -14.34 13.83 1.76
C ASN A 320 -14.17 14.40 0.34
N GLU A 321 -13.96 15.71 0.25
CA GLU A 321 -13.80 16.43 -1.02
C GLU A 321 -12.57 15.99 -1.81
N GLU A 322 -11.45 15.68 -1.14
CA GLU A 322 -10.25 15.15 -1.81
C GLU A 322 -10.55 13.79 -2.46
N MET A 323 -11.32 12.94 -1.78
CA MET A 323 -11.76 11.64 -2.30
C MET A 323 -12.73 11.81 -3.48
N ALA A 324 -13.67 12.76 -3.39
CA ALA A 324 -14.59 13.10 -4.49
C ALA A 324 -13.88 13.65 -5.74
N GLY A 325 -12.71 14.29 -5.57
CA GLY A 325 -11.86 14.71 -6.69
C GLY A 325 -11.07 13.56 -7.32
N MET A 326 -10.80 12.47 -6.58
CA MET A 326 -10.02 11.32 -7.05
C MET A 326 -10.88 10.23 -7.69
N PHE A 327 -12.13 10.06 -7.25
CA PHE A 327 -13.00 8.98 -7.71
C PHE A 327 -14.37 9.51 -8.15
N ASP A 328 -14.82 9.06 -9.32
CA ASP A 328 -16.16 9.36 -9.78
C ASP A 328 -17.24 8.69 -8.92
N ARG A 329 -18.35 9.40 -8.78
CA ARG A 329 -19.57 8.87 -8.17
C ARG A 329 -20.14 7.73 -9.02
N LEU A 330 -20.88 6.83 -8.37
CA LEU A 330 -21.59 5.78 -9.09
C LEU A 330 -22.64 6.41 -10.00
N ARG A 331 -22.51 6.15 -11.30
CA ARG A 331 -23.43 6.61 -12.33
C ARG A 331 -23.99 5.42 -13.11
N TYR A 332 -25.15 5.57 -13.72
CA TYR A 332 -25.75 4.50 -14.51
C TYR A 332 -26.71 5.04 -15.57
N LEU A 333 -26.95 4.24 -16.60
CA LEU A 333 -28.03 4.42 -17.58
C LEU A 333 -29.20 3.53 -17.17
N ARG A 334 -30.44 4.00 -17.30
CA ARG A 334 -31.57 3.05 -17.23
C ARG A 334 -31.58 2.21 -18.49
N TYR A 335 -31.89 0.93 -18.34
CA TYR A 335 -31.95 0.00 -19.45
C TYR A 335 -32.90 0.47 -20.57
N GLN A 336 -34.07 1.01 -20.20
CA GLN A 336 -35.05 1.54 -21.15
C GLN A 336 -34.49 2.70 -21.97
N ASP A 337 -33.79 3.64 -21.31
CA ASP A 337 -33.18 4.80 -21.96
C ASP A 337 -32.06 4.35 -22.91
N PHE A 338 -31.24 3.36 -22.48
CA PHE A 338 -30.21 2.76 -23.32
C PHE A 338 -30.79 2.07 -24.56
N ALA A 339 -31.84 1.24 -24.39
CA ALA A 339 -32.47 0.50 -25.48
C ALA A 339 -33.17 1.41 -26.52
N ALA A 340 -33.71 2.55 -26.08
CA ALA A 340 -34.35 3.52 -26.95
C ALA A 340 -33.37 4.40 -27.73
N PHE A 341 -32.11 4.51 -27.28
CA PHE A 341 -31.17 5.51 -27.82
C PHE A 341 -30.64 5.17 -29.22
N GLY A 342 -30.48 3.89 -29.54
CA GLY A 342 -30.14 3.42 -30.89
C GLY A 342 -28.65 3.39 -31.25
N ARG A 343 -27.76 3.79 -30.35
CA ARG A 343 -26.29 3.70 -30.47
C ARG A 343 -25.65 3.62 -29.09
N LEU A 344 -24.33 3.40 -29.00
CA LEU A 344 -23.64 3.57 -27.72
C LEU A 344 -23.69 5.05 -27.28
N PRO A 345 -24.23 5.35 -26.08
CA PRO A 345 -24.21 6.69 -25.53
C PRO A 345 -22.84 7.05 -24.99
N ARG A 346 -22.43 8.28 -25.26
CA ARG A 346 -21.27 8.95 -24.67
C ARG A 346 -21.69 9.65 -23.39
N SER A 347 -20.76 9.90 -22.48
CA SER A 347 -21.00 10.67 -21.25
C SER A 347 -21.65 12.05 -21.47
N SER A 348 -21.44 12.69 -22.62
CA SER A 348 -22.05 13.97 -22.96
C SER A 348 -23.48 13.88 -23.53
N ASP A 349 -24.04 12.69 -23.74
CA ASP A 349 -25.39 12.52 -24.31
C ASP A 349 -26.53 12.77 -23.30
N GLY A 350 -26.23 13.01 -22.02
CA GLY A 350 -27.21 13.43 -21.01
C GLY A 350 -28.17 12.33 -20.51
N LEU A 351 -27.91 11.06 -20.85
CA LEU A 351 -28.74 9.93 -20.41
C LEU A 351 -28.37 9.37 -19.04
N VAL A 352 -27.16 9.67 -18.58
CA VAL A 352 -26.57 9.08 -17.38
C VAL A 352 -27.11 9.75 -16.14
N LYS A 353 -27.43 8.95 -15.12
CA LYS A 353 -27.88 9.39 -13.81
C LYS A 353 -26.83 9.08 -12.76
N GLU A 354 -26.68 9.97 -11.79
CA GLU A 354 -25.94 9.67 -10.56
C GLU A 354 -26.81 8.79 -9.65
N TYR A 355 -26.20 7.81 -8.99
CA TYR A 355 -26.85 7.00 -7.99
C TYR A 355 -27.13 7.83 -6.73
N ASP A 356 -28.40 7.83 -6.31
CA ASP A 356 -28.85 8.49 -5.10
C ASP A 356 -29.24 7.42 -4.05
N PRO A 357 -28.53 7.32 -2.91
CA PRO A 357 -28.85 6.37 -1.84
C PRO A 357 -30.27 6.48 -1.28
N GLU A 358 -30.91 7.65 -1.40
CA GLU A 358 -32.26 7.91 -0.89
C GLU A 358 -33.35 7.57 -1.92
N ASN A 359 -32.97 7.28 -3.17
CA ASN A 359 -33.89 6.99 -4.26
C ASN A 359 -33.61 5.61 -4.89
N GLU A 360 -34.52 4.65 -4.71
CA GLU A 360 -34.41 3.28 -5.23
C GLU A 360 -34.70 3.15 -6.74
N ALA A 361 -34.35 4.16 -7.55
CA ALA A 361 -34.59 4.15 -9.00
C ALA A 361 -33.75 3.11 -9.76
N CYS A 362 -32.70 2.56 -9.15
CA CYS A 362 -31.88 1.47 -9.69
C CYS A 362 -31.81 0.33 -8.67
N GLY A 363 -32.53 -0.75 -8.95
CA GLY A 363 -32.56 -1.94 -8.10
C GLY A 363 -31.43 -2.92 -8.41
N PHE A 364 -31.06 -3.03 -9.69
CA PHE A 364 -30.06 -3.97 -10.18
C PHE A 364 -29.16 -3.29 -11.22
N LEU A 365 -27.85 -3.49 -11.17
CA LEU A 365 -26.86 -2.81 -11.99
C LEU A 365 -25.98 -3.82 -12.73
N LEU A 366 -26.03 -3.76 -14.07
CA LEU A 366 -25.17 -4.52 -14.96
C LEU A 366 -23.95 -3.71 -15.37
N PHE A 367 -22.76 -4.28 -15.18
CA PHE A 367 -21.53 -3.75 -15.75
C PHE A 367 -21.23 -4.45 -17.07
N PHE A 368 -21.06 -3.69 -18.15
CA PHE A 368 -20.54 -4.23 -19.41
C PHE A 368 -19.03 -4.06 -19.49
N SER A 369 -18.33 -5.19 -19.61
CA SER A 369 -16.90 -5.24 -19.92
C SER A 369 -16.73 -5.64 -21.38
N TYR A 370 -16.05 -4.81 -22.16
CA TYR A 370 -15.98 -4.96 -23.62
C TYR A 370 -14.75 -4.27 -24.21
N ARG A 371 -14.49 -4.53 -25.49
CA ARG A 371 -13.43 -3.87 -26.24
C ARG A 371 -13.97 -2.73 -27.07
N TRP A 372 -13.11 -1.75 -27.35
CA TRP A 372 -13.34 -0.79 -28.42
C TRP A 372 -13.01 -1.49 -29.74
N ILE A 373 -14.04 -1.77 -30.55
CA ILE A 373 -13.92 -2.53 -31.81
C ILE A 373 -13.72 -1.62 -33.02
N ASN A 374 -14.00 -0.33 -32.86
CA ASN A 374 -13.78 0.65 -33.90
C ASN A 374 -12.28 0.76 -34.25
N THR A 375 -11.95 0.55 -35.53
CA THR A 375 -10.58 0.66 -36.05
C THR A 375 -10.28 2.04 -36.64
N ASP A 376 -11.30 2.88 -36.84
CA ASP A 376 -11.14 4.25 -37.33
C ASP A 376 -10.71 5.18 -36.19
N ARG A 377 -9.43 5.55 -36.19
CA ARG A 377 -8.83 6.47 -35.21
C ARG A 377 -9.40 7.89 -35.27
N ALA A 378 -10.04 8.28 -36.38
CA ALA A 378 -10.69 9.58 -36.47
C ALA A 378 -12.02 9.63 -35.69
N ARG A 379 -12.61 8.46 -35.38
CA ARG A 379 -13.88 8.35 -34.66
C ARG A 379 -13.61 7.99 -33.20
N ASN A 380 -13.81 8.94 -32.30
CA ASN A 380 -13.66 8.76 -30.85
C ASN A 380 -14.88 8.02 -30.24
N THR A 381 -15.11 6.78 -30.67
CA THR A 381 -16.20 5.90 -30.21
C THR A 381 -15.73 4.45 -30.17
N PRO A 382 -16.16 3.67 -29.16
CA PRO A 382 -15.85 2.24 -29.08
C PRO A 382 -16.58 1.39 -30.12
N ASP A 383 -17.63 1.90 -30.76
CA ASP A 383 -18.48 1.14 -31.69
C ASP A 383 -18.15 1.40 -33.17
N ASP A 384 -18.50 0.44 -34.02
CA ASP A 384 -18.39 0.60 -35.47
C ASP A 384 -19.57 1.40 -36.07
N GLU A 385 -19.51 1.71 -37.37
CA GLU A 385 -20.61 2.36 -38.12
C GLU A 385 -21.90 1.56 -38.12
N LYS A 386 -21.81 0.26 -37.89
CA LYS A 386 -22.97 -0.63 -37.87
C LYS A 386 -23.60 -0.67 -36.49
N HIS A 387 -23.04 -0.07 -35.44
CA HIS A 387 -23.51 -0.20 -34.06
C HIS A 387 -23.48 -1.65 -33.56
N THR A 388 -22.46 -2.41 -33.94
CA THR A 388 -22.30 -3.82 -33.57
C THR A 388 -22.19 -4.01 -32.06
N GLN A 389 -21.41 -3.17 -31.38
CA GLN A 389 -21.19 -3.26 -29.95
C GLN A 389 -22.46 -2.91 -29.16
N TYR A 390 -23.18 -1.86 -29.57
CA TYR A 390 -24.48 -1.49 -29.01
C TYR A 390 -25.50 -2.63 -29.11
N ARG A 391 -25.69 -3.20 -30.30
CA ARG A 391 -26.62 -4.33 -30.50
C ARG A 391 -26.24 -5.55 -29.68
N ARG A 392 -24.94 -5.81 -29.54
CA ARG A 392 -24.41 -6.92 -28.75
C ARG A 392 -24.69 -6.74 -27.25
N MET A 393 -24.50 -5.53 -26.71
CA MET A 393 -24.88 -5.22 -25.32
C MET A 393 -26.37 -5.38 -25.08
N LEU A 394 -27.22 -4.90 -26.00
CA LEU A 394 -28.67 -5.09 -25.90
C LEU A 394 -29.06 -6.56 -25.91
N ASN A 395 -28.49 -7.33 -26.84
CA ASN A 395 -28.75 -8.76 -26.92
C ASN A 395 -28.37 -9.46 -25.61
N ALA A 396 -27.19 -9.16 -25.07
CA ALA A 396 -26.74 -9.72 -23.80
C ALA A 396 -27.62 -9.31 -22.61
N ALA A 397 -28.09 -8.06 -22.54
CA ALA A 397 -29.01 -7.61 -21.50
C ALA A 397 -30.37 -8.32 -21.59
N GLU A 398 -30.91 -8.51 -22.80
CA GLU A 398 -32.15 -9.26 -23.02
C GLU A 398 -32.01 -10.73 -22.66
N GLU A 399 -30.88 -11.37 -23.00
CA GLU A 399 -30.61 -12.74 -22.58
C GLU A 399 -30.47 -12.86 -21.06
N PHE A 400 -29.82 -11.89 -20.42
CA PHE A 400 -29.71 -11.83 -18.97
C PHE A 400 -31.11 -11.74 -18.33
N LEU A 401 -31.98 -10.85 -18.80
CA LEU A 401 -33.35 -10.70 -18.29
C LEU A 401 -34.20 -11.97 -18.50
N LYS A 402 -33.99 -12.70 -19.61
CA LYS A 402 -34.66 -14.00 -19.84
C LYS A 402 -34.19 -15.07 -18.86
N GLN A 403 -32.90 -15.08 -18.51
CA GLN A 403 -32.33 -16.04 -17.56
C GLN A 403 -32.63 -15.68 -16.10
N ASN A 404 -32.93 -14.41 -15.80
CA ASN A 404 -33.17 -13.89 -14.45
C ASN A 404 -34.51 -13.11 -14.40
N PRO A 405 -35.67 -13.79 -14.50
CA PRO A 405 -37.00 -13.16 -14.56
C PRO A 405 -37.38 -12.40 -13.28
N GLU A 406 -36.67 -12.62 -12.18
CA GLU A 406 -36.82 -11.89 -10.92
C GLU A 406 -36.28 -10.44 -10.96
N VAL A 407 -35.45 -10.11 -11.96
CA VAL A 407 -34.90 -8.77 -12.11
C VAL A 407 -35.92 -7.85 -12.79
N ASP A 408 -36.33 -6.80 -12.07
CA ASP A 408 -37.23 -5.78 -12.60
C ASP A 408 -36.55 -4.97 -13.71
N ARG A 409 -37.07 -5.12 -14.93
CA ARG A 409 -36.60 -4.45 -16.15
C ARG A 409 -36.64 -2.92 -16.04
N GLU A 410 -37.59 -2.34 -15.29
CA GLU A 410 -37.72 -0.89 -15.14
C GLU A 410 -36.67 -0.31 -14.18
N LYS A 411 -36.18 -1.15 -13.26
CA LYS A 411 -35.16 -0.81 -12.27
C LYS A 411 -33.77 -1.31 -12.64
N LEU A 412 -33.60 -1.83 -13.86
CA LEU A 412 -32.31 -2.27 -14.39
C LEU A 412 -31.47 -1.06 -14.82
N GLY A 413 -30.33 -0.90 -14.17
CA GLY A 413 -29.27 0.02 -14.56
C GLY A 413 -28.18 -0.67 -15.38
N ILE A 414 -27.55 0.10 -16.26
CA ILE A 414 -26.36 -0.29 -17.00
C ILE A 414 -25.22 0.67 -16.65
N TRP A 415 -24.08 0.10 -16.32
CA TRP A 415 -22.79 0.77 -16.27
C TRP A 415 -21.94 0.34 -17.47
N MET A 416 -21.41 1.32 -18.20
CA MET A 416 -20.40 1.13 -19.23
C MET A 416 -19.47 2.34 -19.25
N ASP A 417 -18.19 2.12 -19.50
CA ASP A 417 -17.15 3.14 -19.43
C ASP A 417 -17.45 4.36 -20.33
N PHE A 418 -17.82 4.14 -21.59
CA PHE A 418 -18.02 5.21 -22.58
C PHE A 418 -19.14 6.20 -22.21
N ALA A 419 -20.16 5.70 -21.50
CA ALA A 419 -21.26 6.53 -21.01
C ALA A 419 -21.00 7.07 -19.60
N CYS A 420 -20.54 6.22 -18.68
CA CYS A 420 -20.52 6.56 -17.26
C CYS A 420 -19.26 7.31 -16.84
N VAL A 421 -18.16 7.18 -17.59
CA VAL A 421 -16.91 7.93 -17.42
C VAL A 421 -16.92 9.16 -18.33
N ASP A 422 -16.54 10.31 -17.78
CA ASP A 422 -16.30 11.52 -18.56
C ASP A 422 -15.19 11.25 -19.60
N GLN A 423 -15.56 11.19 -20.88
CA GLN A 423 -14.62 10.86 -21.94
C GLN A 423 -13.70 12.03 -22.30
N ASP A 424 -14.04 13.25 -21.86
CA ASP A 424 -13.21 14.43 -22.00
C ASP A 424 -12.21 14.55 -20.83
N ASN A 425 -12.55 14.02 -19.66
CA ASN A 425 -11.68 13.95 -18.49
C ASN A 425 -11.80 12.62 -17.72
N PRO A 426 -11.22 11.51 -18.23
CA PRO A 426 -11.51 10.17 -17.72
C PRO A 426 -10.81 9.81 -16.40
N GLY A 427 -9.96 10.69 -15.85
CA GLY A 427 -9.05 10.36 -14.75
C GLY A 427 -9.74 9.77 -13.52
N SER A 428 -10.76 10.44 -13.00
CA SER A 428 -11.51 10.03 -11.81
C SER A 428 -12.41 8.81 -12.07
N GLY A 429 -12.99 8.70 -13.27
CA GLY A 429 -13.78 7.55 -13.67
C GLY A 429 -12.97 6.28 -13.85
N VAL A 430 -11.80 6.36 -14.49
CA VAL A 430 -10.83 5.25 -14.60
C VAL A 430 -10.34 4.83 -13.21
N SER A 431 -10.08 5.81 -12.33
CA SER A 431 -9.69 5.56 -10.95
C SER A 431 -10.82 4.94 -10.12
N ALA A 432 -12.08 5.16 -10.44
CA ALA A 432 -13.20 4.55 -9.72
C ALA A 432 -13.49 3.10 -10.16
N LEU A 433 -12.99 2.65 -11.32
CA LEU A 433 -13.37 1.37 -11.96
C LEU A 433 -13.47 0.16 -11.02
N PRO A 434 -12.44 -0.20 -10.21
CA PRO A 434 -12.55 -1.37 -9.34
C PRO A 434 -13.65 -1.22 -8.29
N ILE A 435 -13.84 0.00 -7.78
CA ILE A 435 -14.83 0.31 -6.75
C ILE A 435 -16.24 0.26 -7.36
N ILE A 436 -16.40 0.70 -8.60
CA ILE A 436 -17.67 0.60 -9.34
C ILE A 436 -18.03 -0.86 -9.61
N ILE A 437 -17.08 -1.69 -10.05
CA ILE A 437 -17.34 -3.13 -10.28
C ILE A 437 -17.81 -3.80 -9.00
N ALA A 438 -17.22 -3.45 -7.84
CA ALA A 438 -17.65 -3.96 -6.54
C ALA A 438 -19.08 -3.53 -6.14
N GLN A 439 -19.66 -2.53 -6.81
CA GLN A 439 -21.04 -2.05 -6.58
C GLN A 439 -22.06 -2.58 -7.61
N CYS A 440 -21.61 -3.33 -8.62
CA CYS A 440 -22.47 -3.92 -9.65
C CYS A 440 -22.94 -5.32 -9.24
N ASP A 441 -24.21 -5.64 -9.48
CA ASP A 441 -24.77 -6.95 -9.14
C ASP A 441 -24.29 -8.04 -10.10
N ALA A 442 -24.11 -7.69 -11.38
CA ALA A 442 -23.54 -8.59 -12.36
C ALA A 442 -22.60 -7.88 -13.34
N VAL A 443 -21.61 -8.63 -13.82
CA VAL A 443 -20.72 -8.23 -14.92
C VAL A 443 -21.01 -9.11 -16.13
N ILE A 444 -21.15 -8.50 -17.29
CA ILE A 444 -21.24 -9.19 -18.58
C ILE A 444 -19.99 -8.86 -19.39
N SER A 445 -19.13 -9.85 -19.58
CA SER A 445 -17.96 -9.75 -20.47
C SER A 445 -18.34 -10.12 -21.90
N LEU A 446 -18.19 -9.17 -22.83
CA LEU A 446 -18.43 -9.39 -24.25
C LEU A 446 -17.16 -9.98 -24.88
N LEU A 447 -17.10 -11.30 -24.98
CA LEU A 447 -15.90 -12.03 -25.41
C LEU A 447 -15.76 -12.14 -26.94
N ASP A 448 -14.59 -11.80 -27.43
CA ASP A 448 -14.12 -12.19 -28.76
C ASP A 448 -12.68 -12.70 -28.66
N ASN A 449 -12.06 -12.96 -29.80
CA ASN A 449 -10.71 -13.55 -29.86
C ASN A 449 -9.63 -12.69 -29.20
N ASP A 450 -9.85 -11.37 -29.05
CA ASP A 450 -8.86 -10.42 -28.53
C ASP A 450 -9.18 -9.91 -27.11
N TYR A 451 -10.32 -10.28 -26.53
CA TYR A 451 -10.76 -9.75 -25.23
C TYR A 451 -9.72 -9.94 -24.12
N PHE A 452 -9.22 -11.17 -23.97
CA PHE A 452 -8.23 -11.49 -22.93
C PHE A 452 -6.81 -11.04 -23.28
N ASP A 453 -6.57 -10.42 -24.44
CA ASP A 453 -5.29 -9.80 -24.75
C ASP A 453 -5.19 -8.37 -24.21
N ARG A 454 -6.32 -7.74 -23.86
CA ARG A 454 -6.38 -6.34 -23.44
C ARG A 454 -6.25 -6.21 -21.93
N ALA A 455 -5.29 -5.41 -21.48
CA ALA A 455 -4.96 -5.33 -20.06
C ALA A 455 -6.11 -4.77 -19.20
N TRP A 456 -6.85 -3.77 -19.67
CA TRP A 456 -8.01 -3.21 -18.98
C TRP A 456 -9.14 -4.24 -18.80
N CYS A 457 -9.52 -4.96 -19.87
CA CYS A 457 -10.51 -6.04 -19.79
C CYS A 457 -10.07 -7.15 -18.82
N CYS A 458 -8.76 -7.44 -18.78
CA CYS A 458 -8.18 -8.39 -17.84
C CYS A 458 -8.29 -7.94 -16.37
N VAL A 459 -8.16 -6.64 -16.07
CA VAL A 459 -8.39 -6.08 -14.72
C VAL A 459 -9.84 -6.31 -14.31
N GLU A 460 -10.79 -5.97 -15.18
CA GLU A 460 -12.22 -6.12 -14.91
C GLU A 460 -12.62 -7.59 -14.67
N ALA A 461 -12.12 -8.50 -15.52
CA ALA A 461 -12.35 -9.94 -15.39
C ALA A 461 -11.75 -10.52 -14.10
N MET A 462 -10.58 -10.07 -13.69
CA MET A 462 -9.96 -10.46 -12.42
C MET A 462 -10.73 -9.88 -11.23
N MET A 463 -11.21 -8.64 -11.31
CA MET A 463 -12.00 -7.99 -10.26
C MET A 463 -13.29 -8.76 -10.01
N ILE A 464 -14.08 -9.05 -11.05
CA ILE A 464 -15.31 -9.82 -10.87
C ILE A 464 -15.04 -11.24 -10.36
N ARG A 465 -13.93 -11.85 -10.78
CA ARG A 465 -13.53 -13.16 -10.25
C ARG A 465 -13.26 -13.11 -8.74
N VAL A 466 -12.58 -12.06 -8.27
CA VAL A 466 -12.39 -11.82 -6.83
C VAL A 466 -13.74 -11.58 -6.16
N MET A 467 -14.59 -10.73 -6.72
CA MET A 467 -15.91 -10.45 -6.15
C MET A 467 -16.81 -11.68 -6.07
N ARG A 468 -16.72 -12.62 -7.03
CA ARG A 468 -17.41 -13.92 -6.98
C ARG A 468 -16.95 -14.85 -5.85
N SER A 469 -15.74 -14.65 -5.31
CA SER A 469 -15.31 -15.41 -4.11
C SER A 469 -16.14 -15.06 -2.87
N TRP A 470 -16.78 -13.88 -2.90
CA TRP A 470 -17.81 -13.49 -1.95
C TRP A 470 -19.15 -14.05 -2.42
N GLN A 471 -19.42 -15.28 -1.99
CA GLN A 471 -20.59 -16.07 -2.39
C GLN A 471 -21.90 -15.24 -2.33
N TYR A 472 -22.77 -15.46 -3.30
CA TYR A 472 -24.13 -14.90 -3.40
C TYR A 472 -24.26 -13.40 -3.72
N MET A 473 -23.15 -12.66 -3.88
CA MET A 473 -23.21 -11.21 -4.12
C MET A 473 -23.15 -10.82 -5.59
N HIS A 474 -22.18 -11.38 -6.32
CA HIS A 474 -21.88 -10.95 -7.69
C HIS A 474 -22.02 -12.08 -8.68
N GLN A 475 -22.59 -11.77 -9.84
CA GLN A 475 -22.73 -12.69 -10.95
C GLN A 475 -21.76 -12.31 -12.08
N TRP A 476 -21.22 -13.31 -12.77
CA TRP A 476 -20.37 -13.07 -13.94
C TRP A 476 -20.88 -13.90 -15.11
N TYR A 477 -21.18 -13.19 -16.18
CA TYR A 477 -21.60 -13.76 -17.45
C TYR A 477 -20.58 -13.44 -18.53
N GLN A 478 -20.50 -14.34 -19.51
CA GLN A 478 -19.77 -14.16 -20.74
C GLN A 478 -20.75 -14.26 -21.89
N HIS A 479 -20.75 -13.25 -22.76
CA HIS A 479 -21.55 -13.28 -23.98
C HIS A 479 -20.66 -13.62 -25.15
N LEU A 480 -20.88 -14.79 -25.74
CA LEU A 480 -20.17 -15.30 -26.90
C LEU A 480 -20.87 -14.87 -28.19
N GLU A 481 -20.10 -14.54 -29.21
CA GLU A 481 -20.65 -14.34 -30.55
C GLU A 481 -21.12 -15.68 -31.16
N PRO A 482 -22.12 -15.67 -32.06
CA PRO A 482 -22.53 -16.87 -32.76
C PRO A 482 -21.37 -17.44 -33.57
N VAL A 483 -21.16 -18.75 -33.49
CA VAL A 483 -20.05 -19.46 -34.17
C VAL A 483 -20.05 -19.22 -35.69
N ASP A 484 -21.23 -19.04 -36.28
CA ASP A 484 -21.40 -18.86 -37.73
C ASP A 484 -21.71 -17.40 -38.14
N GLY A 485 -21.65 -16.45 -37.20
CA GLY A 485 -22.01 -15.04 -37.44
C GLY A 485 -23.50 -14.80 -37.76
N VAL A 486 -24.32 -15.85 -37.76
CA VAL A 486 -25.76 -15.82 -37.98
C VAL A 486 -26.49 -16.21 -36.70
N GLY A 487 -27.28 -15.28 -36.15
CA GLY A 487 -28.07 -15.50 -34.94
C GLY A 487 -27.74 -14.51 -33.81
N ASN A 488 -28.44 -14.65 -32.70
CA ASN A 488 -28.13 -13.95 -31.45
C ASN A 488 -26.96 -14.64 -30.76
N GLY A 489 -26.18 -13.89 -29.97
CA GLY A 489 -25.09 -14.49 -29.19
C GLY A 489 -25.61 -15.44 -28.11
N THR A 490 -24.74 -15.89 -27.21
CA THR A 490 -25.17 -16.72 -26.09
C THR A 490 -24.49 -16.29 -24.79
N LEU A 491 -25.31 -16.04 -23.78
CA LEU A 491 -24.88 -15.72 -22.42
C LEU A 491 -24.63 -17.00 -21.59
N THR A 492 -23.42 -17.14 -21.03
CA THR A 492 -23.00 -18.28 -20.20
C THR A 492 -22.35 -17.84 -18.89
N THR A 493 -22.46 -18.66 -17.84
CA THR A 493 -21.84 -18.45 -16.52
C THR A 493 -20.54 -19.24 -16.31
N LYS A 494 -20.16 -20.07 -17.29
CA LYS A 494 -18.94 -20.89 -17.23
C LYS A 494 -17.72 -20.02 -17.46
N SER A 495 -16.90 -19.84 -16.43
CA SER A 495 -15.66 -19.08 -16.51
C SER A 495 -14.53 -19.77 -15.74
N SER A 496 -13.49 -20.24 -16.42
CA SER A 496 -12.29 -20.84 -15.81
C SER A 496 -10.99 -20.11 -16.16
N VAL A 497 -11.07 -18.88 -16.68
CA VAL A 497 -9.89 -18.18 -17.20
C VAL A 497 -9.05 -17.63 -16.05
N TYR A 498 -7.79 -18.04 -16.02
CA TYR A 498 -6.75 -17.42 -15.21
C TYR A 498 -6.09 -16.30 -16.03
N VAL A 499 -6.07 -15.09 -15.47
CA VAL A 499 -5.66 -13.88 -16.16
C VAL A 499 -4.38 -13.34 -15.52
N GLN A 500 -3.35 -13.13 -16.33
CA GLN A 500 -2.11 -12.45 -15.94
C GLN A 500 -1.93 -11.17 -16.77
N LEU A 501 -1.57 -10.06 -16.13
CA LEU A 501 -1.50 -8.74 -16.77
C LEU A 501 -0.14 -8.38 -17.38
N LYS A 502 0.95 -9.04 -16.93
CA LYS A 502 2.33 -8.63 -17.21
C LYS A 502 2.65 -8.42 -18.69
N ASN A 503 2.01 -9.16 -19.59
CA ASN A 503 2.26 -9.12 -21.04
C ASN A 503 1.02 -8.76 -21.88
N LYS A 504 0.01 -8.14 -21.28
CA LYS A 504 -1.23 -7.76 -21.98
C LYS A 504 -1.06 -6.45 -22.75
N LYS A 505 -1.80 -6.33 -23.85
CA LYS A 505 -1.82 -5.18 -24.77
C LYS A 505 -2.52 -3.99 -24.12
N LEU A 506 -1.91 -2.82 -24.23
CA LEU A 506 -2.46 -1.52 -23.82
C LEU A 506 -2.61 -0.61 -25.05
N THR A 507 -3.55 0.33 -25.00
CA THR A 507 -3.57 1.43 -26.00
C THR A 507 -2.40 2.38 -25.76
N TYR A 508 -2.13 2.71 -24.49
CA TYR A 508 -1.01 3.53 -24.07
C TYR A 508 -0.18 2.75 -23.05
N GLU A 509 1.09 2.50 -23.36
CA GLU A 509 1.99 1.79 -22.43
C GLU A 509 2.23 2.55 -21.12
N SER A 510 2.01 3.88 -21.12
CA SER A 510 1.98 4.70 -19.92
C SER A 510 0.93 4.26 -18.88
N ASP A 511 -0.09 3.48 -19.27
CA ASP A 511 -1.09 2.94 -18.35
C ASP A 511 -0.63 1.66 -17.63
N ARG A 512 0.51 1.06 -18.02
CA ARG A 512 0.99 -0.20 -17.43
C ARG A 512 1.17 -0.11 -15.90
N PRO A 513 1.79 0.94 -15.34
CA PRO A 513 1.88 1.11 -13.89
C PRO A 513 0.50 1.14 -13.22
N LYS A 514 -0.49 1.81 -13.83
CA LYS A 514 -1.87 1.90 -13.32
C LYS A 514 -2.55 0.54 -13.33
N VAL A 515 -2.44 -0.22 -14.41
CA VAL A 515 -3.05 -1.56 -14.51
C VAL A 515 -2.43 -2.54 -13.51
N LEU A 516 -1.10 -2.57 -13.39
CA LEU A 516 -0.41 -3.37 -12.37
C LEU A 516 -0.75 -2.91 -10.94
N PHE A 517 -0.99 -1.62 -10.77
CA PHE A 517 -1.49 -1.07 -9.53
C PHE A 517 -2.89 -1.61 -9.18
N LEU A 518 -3.85 -1.54 -10.10
CA LEU A 518 -5.21 -2.08 -9.91
C LEU A 518 -5.20 -3.59 -9.69
N GLU A 519 -4.26 -4.32 -10.32
CA GLU A 519 -4.05 -5.75 -10.06
C GLU A 519 -3.82 -6.04 -8.59
N ARG A 520 -2.89 -5.29 -7.98
CA ARG A 520 -2.55 -5.45 -6.57
C ARG A 520 -3.73 -5.09 -5.67
N GLN A 521 -4.42 -3.98 -5.95
CA GLN A 521 -5.59 -3.58 -5.17
C GLN A 521 -6.72 -4.62 -5.22
N THR A 522 -6.94 -5.21 -6.39
CA THR A 522 -7.94 -6.27 -6.57
C THR A 522 -7.62 -7.51 -5.75
N LYS A 523 -6.34 -7.93 -5.68
CA LYS A 523 -5.92 -9.09 -4.86
C LYS A 523 -6.21 -8.89 -3.37
N LEU A 524 -6.13 -7.65 -2.87
CA LEU A 524 -6.42 -7.34 -1.48
C LEU A 524 -7.92 -7.45 -1.10
N LEU A 525 -8.81 -7.49 -2.09
CA LEU A 525 -10.25 -7.73 -1.88
C LEU A 525 -10.60 -9.23 -1.83
N ALA A 526 -9.66 -10.12 -2.13
CA ALA A 526 -9.91 -11.55 -2.08
C ALA A 526 -10.22 -12.00 -0.66
N ARG A 527 -11.18 -12.92 -0.54
CA ARG A 527 -11.42 -13.66 0.70
C ARG A 527 -10.25 -14.63 0.89
N TYR A 528 -9.36 -14.31 1.83
CA TYR A 528 -8.28 -15.20 2.29
C TYR A 528 -8.80 -16.26 3.24
#